data_AF-A0A2V7SCI4-F1
#
_entry.id   AF-A0A2V7SCI4-F1
#
_cell.length_a   1.000
_cell.length_b   1.000
_cell.length_c   1.000
_cell.angle_alpha   90.00
_cell.angle_beta   90.00
_cell.angle_gamma   90.00
#
_symmetry.space_group_name_H-M   'P 1'
#
loop_
_entity.id
_entity.type
_entity.pdbx_description
1 polymer ?
#
loop_
_entity_poly.entity_id
_entity_poly.type
_entity_poly.pdbx_seq_one_letter_code
_entity_poly.pdbx_strand_id
1 'polypeptide(L)'
;MPAQSVAWFESGPAFDVLDSSAVRVIGRYPADAGKVLLSGWVLHPERVAGRAALVEVKQGKGRAILFGFRPQYRGQSIATYPLLFNSLQLTTH
;
A
#
# COMPACT_ATOMS: atom_id res chain seq x y z
N MET A 1 -6.71 12.38 -2.66
CA MET A 1 -5.40 11.97 -2.09
C MET A 1 -4.31 12.53 -2.98
N PRO A 2 -3.18 13.02 -2.44
CA PRO A 2 -2.04 13.47 -3.25
C PRO A 2 -1.40 12.29 -4.01
N ALA A 3 -0.63 12.59 -5.06
CA ALA A 3 0.02 11.58 -5.89
C ALA A 3 1.12 10.79 -5.15
N GLN A 4 1.69 11.37 -4.09
CA GLN A 4 2.66 10.73 -3.20
C GLN A 4 2.25 11.01 -1.75
N SER A 5 2.43 10.03 -0.88
CA SER A 5 2.15 10.13 0.55
C SER A 5 3.16 9.29 1.33
N VAL A 6 3.16 9.47 2.64
CA VAL A 6 4.02 8.74 3.58
C VAL A 6 3.21 7.66 4.29
N ALA A 7 3.85 6.52 4.57
CA ALA A 7 3.21 5.41 5.25
C ALA A 7 4.16 4.77 6.27
N TRP A 8 3.60 4.32 7.40
CA TRP A 8 4.35 3.56 8.39
C TRP A 8 4.43 2.09 7.98
N PHE A 9 5.66 1.61 7.77
CA PHE A 9 5.93 0.21 7.45
C PHE A 9 6.59 -0.49 8.65
N GLU A 10 6.06 -1.66 9.00
CA GLU A 10 6.64 -2.53 10.04
C GLU A 10 6.30 -3.98 9.71
N SER A 11 7.29 -4.69 9.16
CA SER A 11 7.22 -6.12 8.81
C SER A 11 5.98 -6.53 8.00
N GLY A 12 5.50 -5.64 7.13
CA GLY A 12 4.35 -5.90 6.27
C GLY A 12 4.75 -6.49 4.90
N PRO A 13 3.79 -6.98 4.12
CA PRO A 13 4.05 -7.50 2.78
C PRO A 13 4.28 -6.38 1.75
N ALA A 14 5.01 -6.69 0.69
CA ALA A 14 5.03 -5.93 -0.55
C ALA A 14 4.64 -6.86 -1.70
N PHE A 15 3.79 -6.39 -2.60
CA PHE A 15 3.11 -7.27 -3.55
C PHE A 15 3.73 -7.18 -4.95
N ASP A 16 4.00 -8.36 -5.53
CA ASP A 16 4.21 -8.53 -6.96
C ASP A 16 2.85 -8.86 -7.61
N VAL A 17 2.50 -8.15 -8.69
CA VAL A 17 1.22 -8.35 -9.39
C VAL A 17 1.41 -9.35 -10.51
N LEU A 18 0.83 -10.54 -10.33
CA LEU A 18 0.93 -11.64 -11.30
C LEU A 18 -0.19 -11.64 -12.34
N ASP A 19 -1.37 -11.13 -11.98
CA ASP A 19 -2.54 -11.01 -12.85
C ASP A 19 -3.10 -9.59 -12.79
N SER A 20 -2.81 -8.80 -13.82
CA SER A 20 -3.29 -7.42 -13.95
C SER A 20 -4.77 -7.29 -14.31
N SER A 21 -5.44 -8.40 -14.68
CA SER A 21 -6.89 -8.40 -14.93
C SER A 21 -7.69 -8.50 -13.62
N ALA A 22 -7.11 -9.13 -12.60
CA ALA A 22 -7.72 -9.29 -11.28
C ALA A 22 -7.23 -8.27 -10.24
N VAL A 23 -6.03 -7.71 -10.42
CA VAL A 23 -5.39 -6.83 -9.42
C VAL A 23 -5.14 -5.44 -9.98
N ARG A 24 -5.63 -4.43 -9.26
CA ARG A 24 -5.33 -3.02 -9.50
C ARG A 24 -4.35 -2.51 -8.45
N VAL A 25 -3.24 -1.94 -8.89
CA VAL A 25 -2.29 -1.26 -7.99
C VAL A 25 -2.80 0.15 -7.69
N ILE A 26 -2.97 0.45 -6.41
CA ILE A 26 -3.38 1.78 -5.93
C ILE A 26 -2.14 2.60 -5.55
N GLY A 27 -1.13 1.96 -4.95
CA GLY A 27 0.11 2.61 -4.53
C GLY A 27 1.32 1.69 -4.62
N ARG A 28 2.49 2.28 -4.90
CA ARG A 28 3.78 1.60 -4.95
C ARG A 28 4.79 2.28 -4.03
N TYR A 29 5.76 1.51 -3.55
CA TYR A 29 6.98 2.09 -2.99
C TYR A 29 7.80 2.76 -4.11
N PRO A 30 8.67 3.73 -3.77
CA PRO A 30 9.62 4.28 -4.72
C PRO A 30 10.44 3.17 -5.41
N ALA A 31 10.67 3.31 -6.72
CA ALA A 31 11.48 2.34 -7.47
C ALA A 31 12.97 2.39 -7.10
N ASP A 32 13.44 3.58 -6.72
CA ASP A 32 14.78 3.78 -6.18
C ASP A 32 14.81 3.36 -4.70
N ALA A 33 15.57 2.30 -4.39
CA ALA A 33 15.72 1.77 -3.04
C ALA A 33 16.25 2.81 -2.05
N GLY A 34 17.08 3.77 -2.50
CA GLY A 34 17.58 4.87 -1.68
C GLY A 34 16.51 5.87 -1.25
N LYS A 35 15.33 5.84 -1.90
CA LYS A 35 14.19 6.73 -1.60
C LYS A 35 13.08 6.04 -0.83
N VAL A 36 13.20 4.75 -0.53
CA VAL A 36 12.20 3.99 0.24
C VAL A 36 12.12 4.49 1.69
N LEU A 37 13.26 4.82 2.30
CA LEU A 37 13.33 5.33 3.67
C LEU A 37 13.21 6.86 3.69
N LEU A 38 12.17 7.36 4.35
CA LEU A 38 12.07 8.79 4.68
C LEU A 38 12.70 9.11 6.03
N SER A 39 12.49 8.26 7.04
CA SER A 39 13.07 8.40 8.37
C SER A 39 13.02 7.07 9.13
N GLY A 40 13.92 6.91 10.11
CA GLY A 40 14.05 5.69 10.91
C GLY A 40 15.14 4.74 10.40
N TRP A 41 14.83 3.45 10.31
CA TRP A 41 15.76 2.40 9.88
C TRP A 41 15.10 1.47 8.86
N VAL A 42 15.86 1.05 7.85
CA VAL A 42 15.43 0.04 6.89
C VAL A 42 16.54 -0.97 6.69
N LEU A 43 16.16 -2.24 6.61
CA LEU A 43 17.05 -3.32 6.20
C LEU A 43 16.56 -3.83 4.84
N HIS A 44 17.48 -3.97 3.89
CA HIS A 44 17.19 -4.46 2.53
C HIS A 44 16.04 -3.72 1.80
N PRO A 45 16.09 -2.38 1.64
CA PRO A 45 15.03 -1.61 0.96
C PRO A 45 14.76 -2.06 -0.48
N GLU A 46 15.74 -2.67 -1.15
CA GLU A 46 15.63 -3.29 -2.46
C GLU A 46 14.55 -4.38 -2.53
N ARG A 47 14.19 -5.00 -1.40
CA ARG A 47 13.14 -6.02 -1.34
C ARG A 47 11.73 -5.46 -1.49
N VAL A 48 11.53 -4.15 -1.32
CA VAL A 48 10.21 -3.51 -1.45
C VAL A 48 10.19 -2.42 -2.52
N ALA A 49 11.36 -1.93 -2.95
CA ALA A 49 11.49 -0.91 -3.98
C ALA A 49 10.69 -1.27 -5.25
N GLY A 50 9.85 -0.34 -5.72
CA GLY A 50 8.99 -0.49 -6.91
C GLY A 50 7.80 -1.45 -6.77
N ARG A 51 7.75 -2.27 -5.71
CA ARG A 51 6.64 -3.19 -5.44
C ARG A 51 5.38 -2.45 -5.03
N ALA A 52 4.23 -3.12 -5.21
CA ALA A 52 2.96 -2.55 -4.81
C ALA A 52 2.82 -2.57 -3.27
N ALA A 53 2.44 -1.43 -2.71
CA ALA A 53 2.24 -1.21 -1.28
C ALA A 53 0.75 -1.23 -0.89
N LEU A 54 -0.13 -0.98 -1.87
CA LEU A 54 -1.58 -1.02 -1.71
C LEU A 54 -2.21 -1.51 -3.01
N VAL A 55 -3.02 -2.56 -2.92
CA VAL A 55 -3.70 -3.17 -4.06
C VAL A 55 -5.17 -3.39 -3.78
N GLU A 56 -5.98 -3.30 -4.83
CA GLU A 56 -7.35 -3.79 -4.89
C GLU A 56 -7.34 -5.10 -5.68
N VAL A 57 -7.93 -6.15 -5.13
CA VAL A 57 -8.01 -7.48 -5.74
C VAL A 57 -9.48 -7.82 -5.95
N LYS A 58 -9.86 -8.12 -7.19
CA LYS A 58 -11.20 -8.63 -7.51
C LYS A 58 -11.29 -10.10 -7.11
N GLN A 59 -12.31 -10.45 -6.33
CA GLN A 59 -12.54 -11.84 -5.90
C GLN A 59 -14.03 -12.18 -6.02
N GLY A 60 -14.37 -12.98 -7.04
CA GLY A 60 -15.76 -13.30 -7.37
C GLY A 60 -16.57 -12.04 -7.66
N LYS A 61 -17.66 -11.84 -6.92
CA LYS A 61 -18.48 -10.61 -6.98
C LYS A 61 -17.96 -9.50 -6.08
N GLY A 62 -16.96 -9.75 -5.24
CA GLY A 62 -16.44 -8.79 -4.29
C GLY A 62 -15.04 -8.28 -4.66
N ARG A 63 -14.48 -7.49 -3.74
CA ARG A 63 -13.12 -6.98 -3.81
C ARG A 63 -12.47 -7.04 -2.42
N ALA A 64 -11.15 -7.19 -2.40
CA ALA A 64 -10.33 -7.08 -1.20
C ALA A 64 -9.31 -5.96 -1.38
N ILE A 65 -9.13 -5.13 -0.34
CA ILE A 65 -8.08 -4.12 -0.31
C ILE A 65 -6.96 -4.60 0.61
N LEU A 66 -5.76 -4.74 0.06
CA LEU A 66 -4.59 -5.24 0.80
C LEU A 66 -3.59 -4.12 1.02
N PHE A 67 -3.32 -3.82 2.30
CA PHE A 67 -2.31 -2.86 2.71
C PHE A 67 -1.01 -3.58 3.07
N GLY A 68 0.09 -3.19 2.44
CA GLY A 68 1.44 -3.63 2.78
C GLY A 68 2.07 -2.87 3.94
N PHE A 69 1.49 -1.72 4.29
CA PHE A 69 1.86 -0.88 5.41
C PHE A 69 0.72 -0.85 6.44
N ARG A 70 0.95 -0.23 7.61
CA ARG A 70 -0.07 -0.17 8.68
C ARG A 70 -0.83 1.16 8.63
N PRO A 71 -1.99 1.26 7.94
CA PRO A 71 -2.69 2.53 7.74
C PRO A 71 -3.26 3.14 9.03
N GLN A 72 -3.39 2.34 10.09
CA GLN A 72 -3.94 2.73 11.39
C GLN A 72 -2.88 2.87 12.49
N TYR A 73 -1.58 2.73 12.17
CA TYR A 73 -0.52 2.60 13.18
C TYR A 73 -0.63 3.66 14.28
N ARG A 74 -0.88 3.18 15.51
CA ARG A 74 -1.03 3.92 16.78
C ARG A 74 -1.94 5.15 16.73
N GLY A 75 -2.84 5.24 15.76
CA GLY A 75 -3.66 6.43 15.58
C GLY A 75 -2.92 7.66 15.02
N GLN A 76 -1.64 7.50 14.62
CA GLN A 76 -0.76 8.60 14.19
C GLN A 76 -0.65 8.72 12.66
N SER A 77 -1.18 7.74 11.92
CA SER A 77 -1.02 7.64 10.47
C SER A 77 -2.07 8.45 9.71
N ILE A 78 -2.18 9.74 10.04
CA ILE A 78 -3.18 10.67 9.46
C ILE A 78 -3.07 10.71 7.93
N ALA A 79 -1.84 10.62 7.39
CA ALA A 79 -1.59 10.60 5.96
C ALA A 79 -2.20 9.40 5.22
N THR A 80 -2.46 8.29 5.92
CA THR A 80 -3.02 7.05 5.34
C THR A 80 -4.48 6.80 5.71
N TYR A 81 -5.05 7.58 6.62
CA TYR A 81 -6.47 7.47 6.99
C TYR A 81 -7.42 7.58 5.80
N PRO A 82 -7.23 8.51 4.85
CA PRO A 82 -8.17 8.57 3.74
C PRO A 82 -8.09 7.31 2.86
N LEU A 83 -6.94 6.63 2.75
CA LEU A 83 -6.88 5.32 2.07
C LEU A 83 -7.71 4.27 2.83
N LEU A 84 -7.59 4.22 4.16
CA LEU A 84 -8.37 3.31 5.00
C LEU A 84 -9.87 3.58 4.90
N PHE A 85 -10.32 4.82 5.08
CA PHE A 85 -11.75 5.15 5.04
C PHE A 85 -12.33 5.02 3.63
N ASN A 86 -11.58 5.38 2.58
CA ASN A 86 -12.01 5.14 1.20
C ASN A 86 -12.18 3.65 0.90
N SER A 87 -11.37 2.79 1.52
CA SER A 87 -11.51 1.32 1.37
C SER A 87 -12.82 0.78 1.93
N LEU A 88 -13.37 1.43 2.97
CA LEU A 88 -14.66 1.06 3.56
C LEU A 88 -15.85 1.55 2.71
N GLN A 89 -15.66 2.66 1.98
CA GLN A 89 -16.70 3.23 1.10
C GLN A 89 -16.75 2.58 -0.28
N LEU A 90 -15.87 1.64 -0.58
CA LEU A 90 -15.82 0.93 -1.85
C LEU A 90 -16.98 -0.07 -1.95
N THR A 91 -18.18 0.44 -2.24
CA THR A 91 -19.37 -0.38 -2.48
C THR A 91 -19.27 -1.13 -3.81
N THR A 92 -19.86 -2.32 -3.83
CA THR A 92 -20.04 -3.12 -5.03
C THR A 92 -21.26 -2.60 -5.79
N HIS A 93 -21.06 -2.08 -7.00
CA HIS A 93 -22.13 -1.91 -7.97
C HIS A 93 -22.28 -3.20 -8.79
#